data_AF-A0AAV9PB42-F1
#
_entry.id   AF-A0AAV9PB42-F1
#
_cell.length_a   1.000
_cell.length_b   1.000
_cell.length_c   1.000
_cell.angle_alpha   90.00
_cell.angle_beta   90.00
_cell.angle_gamma   90.00
#
_symmetry.space_group_name_H-M   'P 1'
#
loop_
_entity.id
_entity.type
_entity.pdbx_description
1 polymer ?
#
loop_
_entity_poly.entity_id
_entity_poly.type
_entity_poly.pdbx_seq_one_letter_code
_entity_poly.pdbx_strand_id
1 'polypeptide(L)' 'MPQFPGLYRQNNVPKWQRIHQTHDGLRQWQKGPRAKYMLYPYYAMLISTTSASMYMMCRMVLGHKTWY' A
#
# COMPACT_ATOMS: atom_id res chain seq x y z
N MET A 1 -23.65 -4.58 -33.47
CA MET A 1 -22.60 -5.24 -32.66
C MET A 1 -22.51 -4.49 -31.33
N PRO A 2 -22.39 -5.17 -30.18
CA PRO A 2 -22.27 -4.47 -28.90
C PRO A 2 -20.98 -3.63 -28.88
N GLN A 3 -21.10 -2.36 -28.51
CA GLN A 3 -19.98 -1.43 -28.44
C GLN A 3 -19.12 -1.77 -27.21
N PHE A 4 -17.93 -2.32 -27.44
CA PHE A 4 -16.99 -2.55 -26.34
C PHE A 4 -16.55 -1.19 -25.77
N PRO A 5 -16.76 -0.91 -24.46
CA PRO A 5 -16.46 0.39 -23.88
C PRO A 5 -14.98 0.78 -23.96
N GLY A 6 -14.09 -0.17 -24.24
CA GLY A 6 -12.66 0.08 -24.46
C GLY A 6 -12.21 0.25 -25.91
N LEU A 7 -13.11 0.18 -26.91
CA LEU A 7 -12.73 0.13 -28.34
C LEU A 7 -11.92 1.36 -28.79
N TYR A 8 -12.26 2.54 -28.26
CA TYR A 8 -11.57 3.80 -28.55
C TYR A 8 -10.60 4.25 -27.45
N ARG A 9 -10.41 3.44 -26.38
CA ARG A 9 -9.54 3.78 -25.26
C ARG A 9 -8.12 3.35 -25.56
N GLN A 10 -7.16 4.23 -25.32
CA GLN A 10 -5.75 3.88 -25.45
C GLN A 10 -5.40 2.67 -24.56
N ASN A 11 -4.82 1.64 -25.18
CA ASN A 11 -4.38 0.45 -24.46
C ASN A 11 -3.05 0.72 -23.73
N ASN A 12 -3.13 0.86 -22.40
CA ASN A 12 -1.95 1.03 -21.55
C ASN A 12 -1.40 -0.30 -21.01
N VAL A 13 -1.99 -1.45 -21.34
CA VAL A 13 -1.55 -2.76 -20.83
C VAL A 13 -0.07 -3.04 -21.16
N PRO A 14 0.42 -2.85 -22.40
CA PRO A 14 1.84 -3.09 -22.71
C PRO A 14 2.79 -2.16 -21.97
N LYS A 15 2.34 -0.94 -21.61
CA LYS A 15 3.11 -0.01 -20.78
C LYS A 15 3.27 -0.54 -19.37
N TRP A 16 2.17 -1.00 -18.75
CA TRP A 16 2.21 -1.57 -17.40
C TRP A 16 2.92 -2.91 -17.34
N GLN A 17 2.81 -3.75 -18.38
CA GLN A 17 3.55 -5.00 -18.50
C GLN A 17 5.06 -4.75 -18.47
N ARG A 18 5.57 -3.81 -19.27
CA ARG A 18 6.99 -3.43 -19.25
C ARG A 18 7.47 -3.04 -17.85
N ILE A 19 6.73 -2.18 -17.15
CA ILE A 19 7.07 -1.75 -15.79
C ILE A 19 7.12 -2.95 -14.82
N HIS A 20 6.09 -3.80 -14.81
CA HIS A 20 6.01 -4.87 -13.81
C HIS A 20 6.88 -6.09 -14.13
N GLN A 21 7.18 -6.34 -15.40
CA GLN A 21 8.03 -7.43 -15.86
C GLN A 21 9.53 -7.06 -15.87
N THR A 22 9.88 -5.81 -15.52
CA THR A 22 11.30 -5.43 -15.38
C THR A 22 11.94 -6.23 -14.23
N HIS A 23 13.10 -6.84 -14.46
CA HIS A 23 13.84 -7.61 -13.45
C HIS A 23 14.72 -6.69 -12.60
N ASP A 24 14.08 -5.84 -11.81
CA ASP A 24 14.69 -4.83 -10.92
C ASP A 24 14.85 -5.31 -9.46
N GLY A 25 14.45 -6.54 -9.16
CA GLY A 25 14.44 -7.09 -7.80
C GLY A 25 13.41 -6.47 -6.86
N LEU A 26 12.59 -5.52 -7.35
CA LEU A 26 11.57 -4.86 -6.54
C LEU A 26 10.32 -5.74 -6.42
N ARG A 27 9.65 -5.63 -5.28
CA ARG A 27 8.35 -6.30 -5.08
C ARG A 27 7.29 -5.66 -5.96
N GLN A 28 6.28 -6.43 -6.35
CA GLN A 28 5.24 -5.99 -7.29
C GLN A 28 4.57 -4.67 -6.90
N TRP A 29 4.30 -4.46 -5.61
CA TRP A 29 3.67 -3.23 -5.09
C TRP A 29 4.60 -2.01 -5.06
N GLN A 30 5.91 -2.18 -5.24
CA GLN A 30 6.89 -1.10 -5.25
C GLN A 30 7.16 -0.54 -6.66
N LYS A 31 6.76 -1.25 -7.72
CA LYS A 31 7.10 -0.93 -9.11
C LYS A 31 6.34 0.25 -9.70
N GLY A 32 5.19 0.60 -9.12
CA GLY A 32 4.36 1.69 -9.61
C GLY A 32 5.01 3.07 -9.46
N PRO A 33 4.77 4.03 -10.38
CA PRO A 33 5.35 5.37 -10.30
C PRO A 33 4.91 6.14 -9.04
N ARG A 34 3.75 5.79 -8.48
CA ARG A 34 3.21 6.37 -7.24
C ARG A 34 3.38 5.48 -6.03
N ALA A 35 4.05 4.33 -6.16
CA ALA A 35 4.15 3.35 -5.08
C ALA A 35 4.76 3.96 -3.82
N LYS A 36 5.86 4.71 -3.92
CA LYS A 36 6.52 5.35 -2.77
C LYS A 36 5.60 6.34 -2.05
N TYR A 37 4.86 7.15 -2.79
CA TYR A 37 3.92 8.13 -2.25
C TYR A 37 2.74 7.49 -1.51
N MET A 38 2.34 6.27 -1.89
CA MET A 38 1.29 5.53 -1.19
C MET A 38 1.84 4.70 -0.02
N LEU A 39 3.00 4.06 -0.22
CA LEU A 39 3.56 3.11 0.74
C LEU A 39 4.16 3.81 1.97
N TYR A 40 4.82 4.97 1.84
CA TYR A 40 5.41 5.62 3.02
C TYR A 40 4.37 6.11 4.03
N PRO A 41 3.28 6.80 3.64
CA PRO A 41 2.21 7.12 4.58
C PRO A 41 1.56 5.86 5.17
N TYR A 42 1.38 4.81 4.36
CA TYR A 42 0.86 3.53 4.85
C TYR A 42 1.76 2.91 5.92
N TYR A 43 3.07 2.86 5.70
CA TYR A 43 4.02 2.34 6.68
C TYR A 43 4.07 3.18 7.96
N ALA A 44 4.01 4.51 7.84
CA ALA A 44 3.95 5.40 8.99
C ALA A 44 2.71 5.14 9.85
N MET A 45 1.53 5.01 9.21
CA MET A 45 0.28 4.69 9.91
C MET A 45 0.29 3.28 10.51
N LEU A 46 0.83 2.29 9.79
CA LEU A 46 0.89 0.92 10.28
C LEU A 46 1.76 0.81 11.52
N ILE A 47 2.96 1.42 11.50
CA ILE A 47 3.87 1.40 12.63
C ILE A 47 3.25 2.16 13.80
N SER A 48 2.73 3.37 13.59
CA SER A 48 2.17 4.18 14.67
C SER A 48 1.00 3.50 15.37
N THR A 49 0.05 2.96 14.60
CA THR A 49 -1.14 2.28 15.15
C THR A 49 -0.79 0.97 15.83
N THR A 50 0.13 0.18 15.26
CA THR A 50 0.58 -1.07 15.87
C THR A 50 1.30 -0.80 17.19
N SER A 51 2.24 0.16 17.21
CA SER A 51 2.97 0.54 18.42
C SER A 51 2.04 1.10 19.49
N ALA A 52 1.09 1.97 19.13
CA ALA A 52 0.07 2.49 20.04
C ALA A 52 -0.79 1.36 20.65
N SER A 53 -1.23 0.41 19.81
CA SER A 53 -2.04 -0.73 20.26
C SER A 53 -1.27 -1.59 21.26
N MET A 54 -0.02 -1.92 20.94
CA MET A 54 0.82 -2.76 21.81
C MET A 54 1.14 -2.05 23.13
N TYR A 55 1.39 -0.74 23.09
CA TYR A 55 1.59 0.08 24.29
C TYR A 55 0.36 0.05 25.21
N MET A 56 -0.83 0.29 24.66
CA MET A 56 -2.08 0.26 25.45
C MET A 56 -2.41 -1.14 25.98
N MET A 57 -2.08 -2.19 25.23
CA MET A 57 -2.20 -3.57 25.71
C MET A 57 -1.32 -3.82 26.93
N CYS A 58 -0.03 -3.45 26.87
CA CYS A 58 0.88 -3.59 28.01
C CYS A 58 0.40 -2.80 29.24
N ARG A 59 -0.09 -1.57 29.02
CA ARG A 59 -0.67 -0.73 30.08
C ARG A 59 -1.90 -1.37 30.71
N MET A 60 -2.78 -1.98 29.90
CA MET A 60 -3.98 -2.67 30.40
C MET A 60 -3.63 -3.89 31.24
N VAL A 61 -2.61 -4.67 30.87
CA VAL A 61 -2.09 -5.79 31.70
C VAL A 61 -1.61 -5.28 33.06
N LEU A 62 -1.02 -4.08 33.11
CA LEU A 62 -0.56 -3.43 34.35
C LEU A 62 -1.68 -2.65 35.09
N GLY A 63 -2.94 -2.73 34.64
CA GLY A 63 -4.09 -2.10 35.29
C GLY A 63 -4.35 -0.64 34.90
N HIS A 64 -3.54 -0.04 34.02
CA HIS A 64 -3.76 1.31 33.51
C HIS A 64 -4.75 1.30 32.34
N LYS A 65 -5.87 1.99 32.48
CA LYS A 65 -6.98 1.99 31.49
C LYS A 65 -6.92 3.13 30.47
N THR A 66 -6.06 4.12 30.72
CA THR A 66 -5.91 5.35 29.93
C THR A 66 -4.46 5.54 29.49
N TRP A 67 -4.26 6.51 28.59
CA TRP A 67 -2.93 6.88 28.09
C TRP A 67 -2.01 7.46 29.17
N TYR A 68 -2.60 8.12 30.17
CA TYR A 68 -1.98 8.60 31.40
C TYR A 68 -2.15 7.58 32.53
#